data_AF-A0A0R2PZ80-F1
#
_entry.id   AF-A0A0R2PZ80-F1
#
_cell.length_a   1.000
_cell.length_b   1.000
_cell.length_c   1.000
_cell.angle_alpha   90.00
_cell.angle_beta   90.00
_cell.angle_gamma   90.00
#
_symmetry.space_group_name_H-M   'P 1'
#
loop_
_entity.id
_entity.type
_entity.pdbx_description
1 polymer ?
#
loop_
_entity_poly.entity_id
_entity_poly.type
_entity_poly.pdbx_seq_one_letter_code
_entity_poly.pdbx_strand_id
1 'polypeptide(L)'
;MQLITTLQCQDQPGIVNAMTSAILECSGNIIENQQFTDPITNLFVMRTKFDTDKTIKIAEEKLSTNLKKFSPKISVRESSNKKKALVLVSKESHCLRDLFYLMQLGELPIEIPLVISNHDVLKDLVESNGVKFLKIEDKDESVISKSIAEYGIDFVVLARYMQVLSESLCEKMSGQIINIHHSFLPGFKGAKPYHQAYEKGVKIIGATAHFVTKDLDEGPIIEQDITGVSHATTPDELISIGRDIERRVLSKAVKLFAEDRIFQAKNRTIIFN
;
A
#
# COMPACT_ATOMS: atom_id res chain seq x y z
N MET A 1 13.48 18.85 11.86
CA MET A 1 12.91 17.98 10.81
C MET A 1 11.82 17.10 11.39
N GLN A 2 10.91 16.55 10.58
CA GLN A 2 9.88 15.60 11.04
C GLN A 2 10.24 14.18 10.60
N LEU A 3 10.36 13.27 11.57
CA LEU A 3 10.66 11.86 11.36
C LEU A 3 9.42 11.00 11.63
N ILE A 4 9.33 9.87 10.94
CA ILE A 4 8.41 8.78 11.22
C ILE A 4 9.26 7.57 11.62
N THR A 5 8.90 6.95 12.73
CA THR A 5 9.46 5.67 13.13
C THR A 5 8.38 4.63 13.29
N THR A 6 8.66 3.42 12.81
CA THR A 6 7.81 2.25 13.03
C THR A 6 8.59 1.19 13.78
N LEU A 7 7.88 0.46 14.64
CA LEU A 7 8.44 -0.58 15.48
C LEU A 7 7.50 -1.78 15.46
N GLN A 8 8.08 -2.98 15.31
CA GLN A 8 7.37 -4.25 15.42
C GLN A 8 8.22 -5.26 16.21
N CYS A 9 7.69 -5.80 17.31
CA CYS A 9 8.37 -6.80 18.14
C CYS A 9 7.36 -7.67 18.92
N GLN A 10 7.85 -8.61 19.72
CA GLN A 10 7.03 -9.27 20.73
C GLN A 10 6.75 -8.31 21.88
N ASP A 11 5.51 -8.28 22.36
CA ASP A 11 5.11 -7.39 23.44
C ASP A 11 5.76 -7.80 24.75
N GLN A 12 6.24 -6.80 25.48
CA GLN A 12 6.77 -6.91 26.82
C GLN A 12 6.81 -5.53 27.49
N PRO A 13 6.76 -5.45 28.83
CA PRO A 13 6.79 -4.16 29.54
C PRO A 13 8.01 -3.30 29.16
N GLY A 14 7.76 -1.99 29.01
CA GLY A 14 8.81 -0.99 28.84
C GLY A 14 9.15 -0.58 27.40
N ILE A 15 8.53 -1.17 26.37
CA ILE A 15 8.76 -0.78 24.95
C ILE A 15 8.46 0.71 24.75
N VAL A 16 7.27 1.14 25.18
CA VAL A 16 6.79 2.52 25.03
C VAL A 16 7.68 3.51 25.78
N ASN A 17 8.10 3.15 26.99
CA ASN A 17 9.00 3.98 27.79
C ASN A 17 10.38 4.12 27.11
N ALA A 18 10.95 3.03 26.58
CA ALA A 18 12.22 3.08 25.86
C ALA A 18 12.12 3.90 24.56
N MET A 19 11.02 3.76 23.81
CA MET A 19 10.77 4.54 22.60
C MET A 19 10.69 6.03 22.91
N THR A 20 9.84 6.41 23.87
CA THR A 20 9.64 7.82 24.26
C THR A 20 10.90 8.44 24.87
N SER A 21 11.67 7.67 25.66
CA SER A 21 12.95 8.12 26.20
C SER A 21 13.99 8.35 25.09
N ALA A 22 14.07 7.45 24.11
CA ALA A 22 14.97 7.61 22.96
C ALA A 22 14.64 8.85 22.12
N ILE A 23 13.35 9.13 21.91
CA ILE A 23 12.89 10.34 21.23
C ILE A 23 13.29 11.59 22.03
N LEU A 24 13.11 11.58 23.36
CA LEU A 24 13.52 12.69 24.22
C LEU A 24 15.04 12.92 24.20
N GLU A 25 15.85 11.85 24.18
CA GLU A 25 17.32 11.94 24.02
C GLU A 25 17.74 12.57 22.69
N CYS A 26 16.88 12.51 21.67
CA CYS A 26 17.07 13.20 20.40
C CYS A 26 16.49 14.61 20.42
N SER A 27 16.21 15.18 21.60
CA SER A 27 15.51 16.47 21.73
C SER A 27 14.21 16.50 20.92
N GLY A 28 13.55 15.34 20.77
CA GLY A 28 12.39 15.19 19.92
C GLY A 28 11.08 15.42 20.66
N ASN A 29 10.09 15.97 19.96
CA ASN A 29 8.74 16.12 20.47
C ASN A 29 7.75 15.31 19.61
N ILE A 30 6.90 14.53 20.28
CA ILE A 30 5.98 13.60 19.62
C ILE A 30 4.78 14.38 19.09
N ILE A 31 4.53 14.26 17.79
CA ILE A 31 3.40 14.88 17.09
C ILE A 31 2.23 13.91 16.95
N GLU A 32 2.53 12.65 16.66
CA GLU A 32 1.55 11.58 16.53
C GLU A 32 2.14 10.29 17.11
N ASN A 33 1.35 9.54 17.89
CA ASN A 33 1.77 8.26 18.42
C ASN A 33 0.60 7.28 18.47
N GLN A 34 0.77 6.13 17.84
CA GLN A 34 -0.19 5.03 17.89
C GLN A 34 0.53 3.72 18.20
N GLN A 35 -0.10 2.86 18.99
CA GLN A 35 0.40 1.54 19.31
C GLN A 35 -0.74 0.53 19.34
N PHE A 36 -0.40 -0.74 19.15
CA PHE A 36 -1.33 -1.84 19.29
C PHE A 36 -0.59 -3.11 19.71
N THR A 37 -1.13 -3.83 20.68
CA THR A 37 -0.74 -5.21 20.99
C THR A 37 -1.83 -6.14 20.50
N ASP A 38 -1.45 -7.10 19.66
CA ASP A 38 -2.32 -8.23 19.31
C ASP A 38 -2.33 -9.26 20.47
N PRO A 39 -3.45 -9.43 21.20
CA PRO A 39 -3.51 -10.30 22.36
C PRO A 39 -3.38 -11.79 22.01
N ILE A 40 -3.58 -12.17 20.74
CA ILE A 40 -3.50 -13.57 20.30
C ILE A 40 -2.06 -13.95 19.96
N THR A 41 -1.33 -13.06 19.28
CA THR A 41 0.02 -13.35 18.78
C THR A 41 1.13 -12.73 19.61
N ASN A 42 0.76 -11.91 20.61
CA ASN A 42 1.66 -11.08 21.39
C ASN A 42 2.53 -10.14 20.53
N LEU A 43 2.07 -9.81 19.31
CA LEU A 43 2.75 -8.88 18.43
C LEU A 43 2.45 -7.44 18.87
N PHE A 44 3.49 -6.69 19.21
CA PHE A 44 3.43 -5.26 19.47
C PHE A 44 3.86 -4.48 18.22
N VAL A 45 3.06 -3.49 17.83
CA VAL A 45 3.38 -2.54 16.76
C VAL A 45 3.17 -1.10 17.24
N MET A 46 4.04 -0.21 16.78
CA MET A 46 3.99 1.21 17.15
C MET A 46 4.46 2.08 15.99
N ARG A 47 3.76 3.19 15.77
CA ARG A 47 4.13 4.23 14.82
C ARG A 47 4.18 5.56 15.55
N THR A 48 5.31 6.23 15.47
CA THR A 48 5.51 7.54 16.09
C THR A 48 6.01 8.53 15.07
N LYS A 49 5.31 9.65 14.92
CA LYS A 49 5.77 10.82 14.18
C LYS A 49 6.23 11.87 15.18
N PHE A 50 7.45 12.38 15.01
CA PHE A 50 8.03 13.33 15.94
C PHE A 50 8.89 14.37 15.20
N ASP A 51 9.00 15.57 15.75
CA ASP A 51 9.98 16.55 15.31
C ASP A 51 11.26 16.45 16.14
N THR A 52 12.40 16.81 15.55
CA THR A 52 13.71 16.88 16.23
C THR A 52 14.62 17.86 15.50
N ASP A 53 15.55 18.49 16.23
CA ASP A 53 16.64 19.30 15.69
C ASP A 53 17.87 18.46 15.30
N LYS A 54 17.87 17.15 15.59
CA LYS A 54 18.96 16.23 15.27
C LYS A 54 18.80 15.61 13.88
N THR A 55 19.90 15.08 13.36
CA THR A 55 19.92 14.34 12.09
C THR A 55 19.23 12.98 12.23
N ILE A 56 18.72 12.43 11.13
CA ILE A 56 18.14 11.08 11.08
C ILE A 56 19.09 10.01 11.65
N LYS A 57 20.39 10.11 11.33
CA LYS A 57 21.41 9.15 11.81
C LYS A 57 21.50 9.12 13.33
N ILE A 58 21.47 10.28 13.99
CA ILE A 58 21.48 10.37 15.45
C ILE A 58 20.19 9.75 16.02
N ALA A 59 19.04 10.04 15.41
CA ALA A 59 17.77 9.47 15.85
C ALA A 59 17.76 7.94 15.72
N GLU A 60 18.23 7.40 14.60
CA GLU A 60 18.38 5.96 14.36
C GLU A 60 19.30 5.29 15.39
N GLU A 61 20.46 5.87 15.66
CA GLU A 61 21.42 5.35 16.65
C GLU A 61 20.80 5.29 18.05
N LYS A 62 20.10 6.35 18.46
CA LYS A 62 19.46 6.46 19.78
C LYS A 62 18.28 5.52 19.94
N LEU A 63 17.41 5.45 18.94
CA LEU A 63 16.28 4.52 18.89
C LEU A 63 16.79 3.07 18.92
N SER A 64 17.75 2.73 18.06
CA SER A 64 18.32 1.38 17.98
C SER A 64 18.97 0.95 19.29
N THR A 65 19.72 1.84 19.94
CA THR A 65 20.39 1.55 21.21
C THR A 65 19.39 1.29 22.34
N ASN A 66 18.41 2.17 22.52
CA ASN A 66 17.41 2.07 23.59
C ASN A 66 16.46 0.87 23.40
N LEU A 67 16.16 0.54 22.14
CA LEU A 67 15.19 -0.50 21.81
C LEU A 67 15.83 -1.86 21.54
N LYS A 68 17.17 -1.96 21.50
CA LYS A 68 17.91 -3.21 21.21
C LYS A 68 17.44 -4.41 22.03
N LYS A 69 17.13 -4.19 23.32
CA LYS A 69 16.70 -5.26 24.25
C LYS A 69 15.37 -5.92 23.89
N PHE A 70 14.56 -5.30 23.03
CA PHE A 70 13.28 -5.83 22.55
C PHE A 70 13.41 -6.58 21.21
N SER A 71 14.62 -6.60 20.62
CA SER A 71 14.89 -7.16 19.29
C SER A 71 13.87 -6.74 18.22
N PRO A 72 13.52 -5.44 18.09
CA PRO A 72 12.48 -5.01 17.19
C PRO A 72 12.94 -4.99 15.72
N LYS A 73 12.00 -5.15 14.81
CA LYS A 73 12.09 -4.55 13.48
C LYS A 73 11.75 -3.07 13.62
N ILE A 74 12.73 -2.20 13.46
CA ILE A 74 12.58 -0.75 13.54
C ILE A 74 12.90 -0.11 12.19
N SER A 75 12.16 0.93 11.84
CA SER A 75 12.53 1.84 10.75
C SER A 75 12.42 3.29 11.22
N VAL A 76 13.23 4.15 10.62
CA VAL A 76 13.18 5.60 10.81
C VAL A 76 13.33 6.23 9.43
N ARG A 77 12.51 7.24 9.14
CA ARG A 77 12.62 7.98 7.89
C ARG A 77 12.17 9.42 8.08
N GLU A 78 12.69 10.31 7.25
CA GLU A 78 12.14 11.66 7.13
C GLU A 78 10.75 11.59 6.50
N SER A 79 9.77 12.24 7.13
CA SER A 79 8.39 12.28 6.63
C SER A 79 8.27 13.00 5.27
N SER A 80 9.21 13.89 4.95
CA SER A 80 9.33 14.60 3.67
C SER A 80 9.80 13.71 2.52
N ASN A 81 10.52 12.61 2.81
CA ASN A 81 10.97 11.69 1.78
C ASN A 81 9.75 10.91 1.25
N LYS A 82 9.36 11.09 -0.01
CA LYS A 82 8.20 10.39 -0.58
C LYS A 82 8.61 8.99 -1.02
N LYS A 83 7.76 7.99 -0.78
CA LYS A 83 8.01 6.64 -1.30
C LYS A 83 7.83 6.62 -2.81
N LYS A 84 8.70 5.90 -3.52
CA LYS A 84 8.64 5.68 -4.97
C LYS A 84 7.80 4.45 -5.27
N ALA A 85 6.67 4.67 -5.95
CA ALA A 85 5.76 3.63 -6.40
C ALA A 85 5.99 3.31 -7.88
N LEU A 86 6.23 2.04 -8.20
CA LEU A 86 6.09 1.55 -9.58
C LEU A 86 4.63 1.16 -9.79
N VAL A 87 3.96 1.78 -10.76
CA VAL A 87 2.56 1.44 -11.07
C VAL A 87 2.50 0.54 -12.29
N LEU A 88 1.83 -0.61 -12.15
CA LEU A 88 1.53 -1.52 -13.25
C LEU A 88 0.06 -1.36 -13.66
N VAL A 89 -0.20 -1.26 -14.95
CA VAL A 89 -1.55 -1.08 -15.51
C VAL A 89 -1.79 -1.93 -16.74
N SER A 90 -3.04 -2.30 -17.01
CA SER A 90 -3.44 -2.86 -18.31
C SER A 90 -4.17 -1.82 -19.15
N LYS A 91 -5.47 -2.00 -19.45
CA LYS A 91 -6.24 -1.06 -20.29
C LYS A 91 -7.12 -0.09 -19.51
N GLU A 92 -7.45 -0.43 -18.26
CA GLU A 92 -8.37 0.37 -17.45
C GLU A 92 -7.63 1.52 -16.75
N SER A 93 -8.15 2.74 -16.87
CA SER A 93 -7.43 3.95 -16.47
C SER A 93 -7.89 4.56 -15.14
N HIS A 94 -9.06 4.17 -14.62
CA HIS A 94 -9.72 4.88 -13.51
C HIS A 94 -8.87 4.92 -12.23
N CYS A 95 -8.24 3.81 -11.84
CA CYS A 95 -7.34 3.79 -10.68
C CYS A 95 -6.09 4.66 -10.90
N LEU A 96 -5.44 4.55 -12.07
CA LEU A 96 -4.25 5.33 -12.38
C LEU A 96 -4.54 6.85 -12.41
N ARG A 97 -5.67 7.25 -12.99
CA ARG A 97 -6.12 8.64 -13.03
C ARG A 97 -6.33 9.21 -11.62
N ASP A 98 -6.92 8.43 -10.73
CA ASP A 98 -7.16 8.84 -9.34
C ASP A 98 -5.84 9.05 -8.57
N LEU A 99 -4.87 8.14 -8.74
CA LEU A 99 -3.54 8.30 -8.15
C LEU A 99 -2.85 9.59 -8.64
N PHE A 100 -2.86 9.86 -9.94
CA PHE A 100 -2.29 11.10 -10.49
C PHE A 100 -3.02 12.35 -10.00
N TYR A 101 -4.35 12.32 -9.97
CA TYR A 101 -5.16 13.42 -9.47
C TYR A 101 -4.82 13.77 -8.02
N LEU A 102 -4.75 12.77 -7.13
CA LEU A 102 -4.41 12.99 -5.72
C LEU A 102 -2.95 13.44 -5.52
N MET A 103 -2.03 12.98 -6.37
CA MET A 103 -0.65 13.49 -6.37
C MET A 103 -0.60 14.97 -6.76
N GLN A 104 -1.37 15.39 -7.76
CA GLN A 104 -1.45 16.78 -8.21
C GLN A 104 -2.01 17.70 -7.11
N LEU A 105 -2.96 17.21 -6.32
CA LEU A 105 -3.50 17.92 -5.15
C LEU A 105 -2.55 17.92 -3.94
N GLY A 106 -1.49 17.12 -3.96
CA GLY A 106 -0.61 16.92 -2.79
C GLY A 106 -1.22 16.04 -1.69
N GLU A 107 -2.32 15.33 -1.99
CA GLU A 107 -3.05 14.48 -1.04
C GLU A 107 -2.52 13.05 -0.95
N LEU A 108 -1.70 12.64 -1.93
CA LEU A 108 -1.02 11.35 -1.99
C LEU A 108 0.51 11.54 -1.95
N PRO A 109 1.18 11.26 -0.80
CA PRO A 109 2.60 11.58 -0.60
C PRO A 109 3.55 10.52 -1.18
N ILE A 110 3.43 10.26 -2.49
CA ILE A 110 4.29 9.33 -3.24
C ILE A 110 4.94 10.02 -4.43
N GLU A 111 5.91 9.33 -5.03
CA GLU A 111 6.44 9.61 -6.36
C GLU A 111 6.16 8.42 -7.27
N ILE A 112 5.76 8.67 -8.52
CA ILE A 112 5.63 7.63 -9.54
C ILE A 112 6.68 7.92 -10.61
N PRO A 113 7.88 7.34 -10.54
CA PRO A 113 8.92 7.59 -11.54
C PRO A 113 8.66 6.85 -12.86
N LEU A 114 7.88 5.76 -12.84
CA LEU A 114 7.63 4.89 -13.98
C LEU A 114 6.25 4.23 -13.87
N VAL A 115 5.54 4.16 -14.98
CA VAL A 115 4.38 3.26 -15.18
C VAL A 115 4.75 2.22 -16.23
N ILE A 116 4.52 0.96 -15.90
CA ILE A 116 4.69 -0.16 -16.84
C ILE A 116 3.30 -0.69 -17.25
N SER A 117 3.14 -1.01 -18.52
CA SER A 117 1.92 -1.64 -19.02
C SER A 117 2.22 -2.73 -20.03
N ASN A 118 1.34 -3.73 -20.06
CA ASN A 118 1.30 -4.72 -21.14
C ASN A 118 0.54 -4.23 -22.39
N HIS A 119 0.06 -2.97 -22.37
CA HIS A 119 -0.65 -2.33 -23.48
C HIS A 119 -0.24 -0.87 -23.63
N ASP A 120 -0.39 -0.34 -24.83
CA ASP A 120 -0.01 1.02 -25.24
C ASP A 120 -1.08 2.06 -24.86
N VAL A 121 -2.28 1.61 -24.49
CA VAL A 121 -3.52 2.40 -24.42
C VAL A 121 -3.42 3.59 -23.47
N LEU A 122 -2.63 3.48 -22.40
CA LEU A 122 -2.52 4.50 -21.36
C LEU A 122 -1.25 5.36 -21.49
N LYS A 123 -0.48 5.20 -22.57
CA LYS A 123 0.78 5.93 -22.77
C LYS A 123 0.60 7.45 -22.69
N ASP A 124 -0.31 8.01 -23.47
CA ASP A 124 -0.53 9.46 -23.52
C ASP A 124 -0.99 10.01 -22.16
N LEU A 125 -1.80 9.23 -21.42
CA LEU A 125 -2.21 9.59 -20.05
C LEU A 125 -1.00 9.69 -19.11
N VAL A 126 -0.07 8.75 -19.18
CA VAL A 126 1.12 8.71 -18.32
C VAL A 126 2.08 9.84 -18.69
N GLU A 127 2.39 10.00 -19.98
CA GLU A 127 3.37 10.98 -20.44
C GLU A 127 2.86 12.43 -20.25
N SER A 128 1.55 12.68 -20.40
CA SER A 128 0.96 13.99 -20.11
C SER A 128 1.00 14.39 -18.62
N ASN A 129 1.19 13.42 -17.71
CA ASN A 129 1.43 13.66 -16.28
C ASN A 129 2.93 13.77 -15.95
N GLY A 130 3.82 13.81 -16.95
CA GLY A 130 5.26 13.95 -16.77
C GLY A 130 5.96 12.68 -16.24
N VAL A 131 5.29 11.53 -16.32
CA VAL A 131 5.81 10.24 -15.84
C VAL A 131 6.31 9.41 -17.01
N LYS A 132 7.37 8.61 -16.80
CA LYS A 132 7.86 7.69 -17.83
C LYS A 132 6.88 6.55 -18.05
N PHE A 133 6.66 6.18 -19.30
CA PHE A 133 5.86 5.04 -19.69
C PHE A 133 6.73 3.95 -20.33
N LEU A 134 6.53 2.70 -19.94
CA LEU A 134 7.22 1.55 -20.53
C LEU A 134 6.21 0.46 -20.89
N LYS A 135 6.10 0.17 -22.18
CA LYS A 135 5.36 -1.00 -22.66
C LYS A 135 6.25 -2.23 -22.56
N ILE A 136 5.71 -3.31 -22.01
CA ILE A 136 6.32 -4.64 -22.02
C ILE A 136 5.40 -5.62 -22.74
N GLU A 137 5.97 -6.71 -23.24
CA GLU A 137 5.18 -7.86 -23.70
C GLU A 137 4.60 -8.61 -22.50
N ASP A 138 3.52 -9.37 -22.72
CA ASP A 138 2.90 -10.16 -21.67
C ASP A 138 3.93 -11.10 -21.01
N LYS A 139 3.98 -11.09 -19.68
CA LYS A 139 4.83 -11.93 -18.82
C LYS A 139 6.34 -11.62 -18.83
N ASP A 140 6.79 -10.49 -19.40
CA ASP A 140 8.19 -10.05 -19.26
C ASP A 140 8.44 -9.34 -17.91
N GLU A 141 8.54 -10.13 -16.83
CA GLU A 141 8.82 -9.61 -15.49
C GLU A 141 10.28 -9.21 -15.26
N SER A 142 11.18 -9.55 -16.20
CA SER A 142 12.59 -9.19 -16.10
C SER A 142 12.77 -7.67 -16.14
N VAL A 143 11.95 -7.00 -16.95
CA VAL A 143 11.90 -5.54 -17.07
C VAL A 143 11.36 -4.89 -15.81
N ILE A 144 10.33 -5.49 -15.19
CA ILE A 144 9.79 -5.01 -13.89
C ILE A 144 10.87 -5.08 -12.82
N SER A 145 11.55 -6.22 -12.70
CA SER A 145 12.62 -6.43 -11.71
C SER A 145 13.81 -5.49 -11.91
N LYS A 146 14.21 -5.21 -13.15
CA LYS A 146 15.26 -4.24 -13.48
C LYS A 146 14.84 -2.82 -13.11
N SER A 147 13.61 -2.44 -13.45
CA SER A 147 13.06 -1.12 -13.15
C SER A 147 12.97 -0.85 -11.64
N ILE A 148 12.61 -1.86 -10.85
CA ILE A 148 12.59 -1.75 -9.39
C ILE A 148 13.97 -1.34 -8.86
N ALA A 149 15.04 -1.98 -9.34
CA ALA A 149 16.41 -1.66 -8.92
C ALA A 149 16.90 -0.31 -9.47
N GLU A 150 16.66 -0.03 -10.76
CA GLU A 150 17.12 1.19 -11.44
C GLU A 150 16.52 2.46 -10.84
N TYR A 151 15.22 2.43 -10.53
CA TYR A 151 14.50 3.61 -10.04
C TYR A 151 14.48 3.71 -8.50
N GLY A 152 15.00 2.70 -7.80
CA GLY A 152 14.96 2.62 -6.33
C GLY A 152 13.52 2.59 -5.83
N ILE A 153 12.70 1.69 -6.40
CA ILE A 153 11.28 1.56 -6.09
C ILE A 153 11.09 0.98 -4.68
N ASP A 154 10.25 1.63 -3.87
CA ASP A 154 9.92 1.18 -2.51
C ASP A 154 8.78 0.15 -2.50
N PHE A 155 7.83 0.29 -3.43
CA PHE A 155 6.68 -0.61 -3.55
C PHE A 155 6.04 -0.57 -4.95
N VAL A 156 5.29 -1.61 -5.27
CA VAL A 156 4.57 -1.78 -6.54
C VAL A 156 3.07 -1.64 -6.31
N VAL A 157 2.38 -0.96 -7.23
CA VAL A 157 0.93 -0.81 -7.23
C VAL A 157 0.35 -1.43 -8.48
N LEU A 158 -0.50 -2.44 -8.34
CA LEU A 158 -1.25 -3.04 -9.43
C LEU A 158 -2.56 -2.28 -9.61
N ALA A 159 -2.54 -1.20 -10.40
CA ALA A 159 -3.72 -0.41 -10.70
C ALA A 159 -4.53 -1.07 -11.82
N ARG A 160 -5.22 -2.16 -11.48
CA ARG A 160 -5.95 -3.04 -12.42
C ARG A 160 -5.03 -3.63 -13.51
N TYR A 161 -3.86 -4.09 -13.08
CA TYR A 161 -2.98 -4.91 -13.89
C TYR A 161 -3.53 -6.34 -13.94
N MET A 162 -3.88 -6.82 -15.14
CA MET A 162 -4.66 -8.05 -15.31
C MET A 162 -3.80 -9.31 -15.51
N GLN A 163 -2.48 -9.18 -15.45
CA GLN A 163 -1.57 -10.33 -15.52
C GLN A 163 -1.21 -10.83 -14.12
N VAL A 164 -1.16 -12.14 -13.97
CA VAL A 164 -0.68 -12.79 -12.74
C VAL A 164 0.83 -12.61 -12.66
N LEU A 165 1.32 -12.12 -11.52
CA LEU A 165 2.75 -12.03 -11.24
C LEU A 165 3.33 -13.39 -10.87
N SER A 166 4.58 -13.64 -11.22
CA SER A 166 5.30 -14.85 -10.85
C SER A 166 5.51 -14.95 -9.34
N GLU A 167 5.57 -16.18 -8.84
CA GLU A 167 5.89 -16.46 -7.44
C GLU A 167 7.22 -15.82 -7.02
N SER A 168 8.23 -15.84 -7.90
CA SER A 168 9.54 -15.24 -7.63
C SER A 168 9.46 -13.73 -7.39
N LEU A 169 8.67 -13.00 -8.17
CA LEU A 169 8.49 -11.56 -7.97
C LEU A 169 7.70 -11.27 -6.71
N CYS A 170 6.64 -12.03 -6.44
CA CYS A 170 5.84 -11.93 -5.22
C CYS A 170 6.68 -12.18 -3.96
N GLU A 171 7.58 -13.16 -3.98
CA GLU A 171 8.49 -13.44 -2.85
C GLU A 171 9.53 -12.33 -2.66
N LYS A 172 10.15 -11.87 -3.75
CA LYS A 172 11.17 -10.81 -3.71
C LYS A 172 10.63 -9.49 -3.17
N MET A 173 9.38 -9.17 -3.50
CA MET A 173 8.69 -7.94 -3.10
C MET A 173 7.61 -8.23 -2.05
N SER A 174 7.80 -9.27 -1.24
CA SER A 174 6.82 -9.70 -0.24
C SER A 174 6.45 -8.55 0.70
N GLY A 175 5.15 -8.27 0.79
CA GLY A 175 4.64 -7.16 1.59
C GLY A 175 4.87 -5.76 1.00
N GLN A 176 5.29 -5.67 -0.28
CA GLN A 176 5.56 -4.42 -0.99
C GLN A 176 4.82 -4.33 -2.33
N ILE A 177 3.89 -5.23 -2.63
CA ILE A 177 3.03 -5.15 -3.80
C ILE A 177 1.59 -4.97 -3.33
N ILE A 178 0.95 -3.87 -3.70
CA ILE A 178 -0.47 -3.60 -3.40
C ILE A 178 -1.28 -3.86 -4.66
N ASN A 179 -2.33 -4.67 -4.54
CA ASN A 179 -3.30 -4.91 -5.60
C ASN A 179 -4.67 -4.36 -5.24
N ILE A 180 -5.45 -3.96 -6.26
CA ILE A 180 -6.88 -3.71 -6.13
C ILE A 180 -7.67 -4.81 -6.82
N HIS A 181 -8.42 -5.56 -6.03
CA HIS A 181 -9.37 -6.54 -6.51
C HIS A 181 -10.78 -5.92 -6.56
N HIS A 182 -11.48 -6.13 -7.66
CA HIS A 182 -12.76 -5.49 -8.00
C HIS A 182 -13.99 -6.17 -7.40
N SER A 183 -13.76 -6.97 -6.36
CA SER A 183 -14.79 -7.62 -5.56
C SER A 183 -14.49 -7.45 -4.08
N PHE A 184 -15.54 -7.54 -3.25
CA PHE A 184 -15.40 -7.58 -1.81
C PHE A 184 -14.99 -9.00 -1.39
N LEU A 185 -13.68 -9.23 -1.27
CA LEU A 185 -13.13 -10.52 -0.84
C LEU A 185 -13.63 -10.90 0.57
N PRO A 186 -13.91 -12.20 0.83
CA PRO A 186 -13.66 -13.37 -0.03
C PRO A 186 -14.74 -13.66 -1.11
N GLY A 187 -15.67 -12.73 -1.35
CA GLY A 187 -16.69 -12.86 -2.39
C GLY A 187 -16.12 -12.83 -3.82
N PHE A 188 -16.90 -13.38 -4.78
CA PHE A 188 -16.66 -13.40 -6.24
C PHE A 188 -15.19 -13.32 -6.70
N LYS A 189 -14.50 -14.47 -6.67
CA LYS A 189 -13.18 -14.65 -7.28
C LYS A 189 -13.28 -14.91 -8.78
N GLY A 190 -12.18 -14.71 -9.50
CA GLY A 190 -12.05 -15.05 -10.91
C GLY A 190 -12.66 -14.02 -11.86
N ALA A 191 -12.97 -14.44 -13.09
CA ALA A 191 -13.33 -13.52 -14.18
C ALA A 191 -14.75 -12.95 -14.06
N LYS A 192 -14.92 -11.69 -14.50
CA LYS A 192 -16.22 -10.98 -14.62
C LYS A 192 -17.10 -10.98 -13.35
N PRO A 193 -16.58 -10.62 -12.17
CA PRO A 193 -17.35 -10.69 -10.92
C PRO A 193 -18.56 -9.76 -10.89
N TYR A 194 -18.59 -8.65 -11.65
CA TYR A 194 -19.81 -7.82 -11.77
C TYR A 194 -20.96 -8.52 -12.51
N HIS A 195 -20.65 -9.39 -13.48
CA HIS A 195 -21.69 -10.22 -14.11
C HIS A 195 -22.19 -11.29 -13.15
N GLN A 196 -21.28 -11.92 -12.40
CA GLN A 196 -21.66 -12.88 -11.35
C GLN A 196 -22.50 -12.22 -10.25
N ALA A 197 -22.18 -10.99 -9.87
CA ALA A 197 -22.94 -10.19 -8.91
C ALA A 197 -24.35 -9.88 -9.42
N TYR A 198 -24.49 -9.51 -10.70
CA TYR A 198 -25.79 -9.30 -11.34
C TYR A 198 -26.63 -10.58 -11.36
N GLU A 199 -26.06 -11.70 -11.82
CA GLU A 199 -26.74 -13.00 -11.87
C GLU A 199 -27.21 -13.49 -10.48
N LYS A 200 -26.42 -13.22 -9.43
CA LYS A 200 -26.81 -13.53 -8.04
C LYS A 200 -27.74 -12.50 -7.41
N GLY A 201 -28.01 -11.37 -8.08
CA GLY A 201 -28.93 -10.34 -7.60
C GLY A 201 -28.48 -9.67 -6.30
N VAL A 202 -27.17 -9.48 -6.10
CA VAL A 202 -26.61 -8.89 -4.88
C VAL A 202 -27.15 -7.48 -4.61
N LYS A 203 -27.11 -7.06 -3.34
CA LYS A 203 -27.53 -5.71 -2.91
C LYS A 203 -26.36 -4.81 -2.51
N ILE A 204 -25.17 -5.37 -2.53
CA ILE A 204 -23.91 -4.67 -2.30
C ILE A 204 -22.87 -5.20 -3.29
N ILE A 205 -22.00 -4.29 -3.75
CA ILE A 205 -20.73 -4.63 -4.40
C ILE A 205 -19.63 -3.88 -3.67
N GLY A 206 -18.37 -4.28 -3.87
CA GLY A 206 -17.24 -3.64 -3.22
C GLY A 206 -15.93 -3.96 -3.91
N ALA A 207 -14.85 -3.44 -3.34
CA ALA A 207 -13.49 -3.69 -3.77
C ALA A 207 -12.58 -3.90 -2.56
N THR A 208 -11.48 -4.62 -2.78
CA THR A 208 -10.50 -4.95 -1.74
C THR A 208 -9.10 -4.56 -2.23
N ALA A 209 -8.43 -3.68 -1.49
CA ALA A 209 -6.99 -3.52 -1.62
C ALA A 209 -6.27 -4.45 -0.65
N HIS A 210 -5.27 -5.19 -1.15
CA HIS A 210 -4.54 -6.17 -0.37
C HIS A 210 -3.08 -6.26 -0.83
N PHE A 211 -2.21 -6.80 0.02
CA PHE A 211 -0.88 -7.19 -0.42
C PHE A 211 -0.95 -8.40 -1.34
N VAL A 212 -0.12 -8.45 -2.37
CA VAL A 212 0.01 -9.64 -3.23
C VAL A 212 0.89 -10.67 -2.53
N THR A 213 0.46 -11.92 -2.59
CA THR A 213 1.23 -13.11 -2.18
C THR A 213 1.25 -14.10 -3.34
N LYS A 214 1.89 -15.26 -3.16
CA LYS A 214 1.83 -16.35 -4.14
C LYS A 214 0.41 -16.93 -4.33
N ASP A 215 -0.43 -16.78 -3.31
CA ASP A 215 -1.82 -17.24 -3.35
C ASP A 215 -2.69 -16.13 -3.93
N LEU A 216 -3.20 -16.37 -5.15
CA LEU A 216 -3.95 -15.37 -5.91
C LEU A 216 -5.17 -14.85 -5.12
N ASP A 217 -5.26 -13.53 -4.99
CA ASP A 217 -6.33 -12.81 -4.28
C ASP A 217 -6.52 -13.19 -2.79
N GLU A 218 -5.48 -13.75 -2.13
CA GLU A 218 -5.55 -14.22 -0.72
C GLU A 218 -4.61 -13.49 0.23
N GLY A 219 -3.88 -12.48 -0.24
CA GLY A 219 -2.93 -11.78 0.60
C GLY A 219 -3.58 -10.87 1.65
N PRO A 220 -2.81 -10.40 2.65
CA PRO A 220 -3.32 -9.59 3.75
C PRO A 220 -4.09 -8.34 3.24
N ILE A 221 -5.36 -8.25 3.62
CA ILE A 221 -6.25 -7.14 3.28
C ILE A 221 -5.75 -5.85 3.96
N ILE A 222 -5.70 -4.75 3.21
CA ILE A 222 -5.33 -3.41 3.68
C ILE A 222 -6.58 -2.57 3.89
N GLU A 223 -7.47 -2.54 2.90
CA GLU A 223 -8.65 -1.69 2.89
C GLU A 223 -9.77 -2.35 2.07
N GLN A 224 -11.02 -2.15 2.48
CA GLN A 224 -12.21 -2.57 1.74
C GLN A 224 -13.27 -1.48 1.83
N ASP A 225 -14.05 -1.33 0.77
CA ASP A 225 -15.24 -0.46 0.77
C ASP A 225 -16.36 -1.16 -0.02
N ILE A 226 -17.60 -0.78 0.29
CA ILE A 226 -18.81 -1.31 -0.34
C ILE A 226 -19.76 -0.18 -0.73
N THR A 227 -20.65 -0.48 -1.66
CA THR A 227 -21.79 0.38 -1.95
C THR A 227 -23.04 -0.44 -2.22
N GLY A 228 -24.19 0.13 -1.90
CA GLY A 228 -25.50 -0.46 -2.20
C GLY A 228 -25.79 -0.44 -3.71
N VAL A 229 -26.42 -1.50 -4.20
CA VAL A 229 -26.95 -1.63 -5.56
C VAL A 229 -28.35 -2.22 -5.52
N SER A 230 -29.12 -2.10 -6.61
CA SER A 230 -30.52 -2.52 -6.64
C SER A 230 -30.81 -3.49 -7.79
N HIS A 231 -32.02 -4.05 -7.80
CA HIS A 231 -32.50 -4.89 -8.90
C HIS A 231 -32.62 -4.13 -10.24
N ALA A 232 -32.62 -2.80 -10.22
CA ALA A 232 -32.64 -1.97 -11.41
C ALA A 232 -31.24 -1.73 -12.00
N THR A 233 -30.17 -2.06 -11.26
CA THR A 233 -28.79 -1.79 -11.68
C THR A 233 -28.31 -2.86 -12.67
N THR A 234 -28.02 -2.43 -13.89
CA THR A 234 -27.53 -3.29 -14.98
C THR A 234 -26.05 -3.69 -14.82
N PRO A 235 -25.55 -4.72 -15.52
CA PRO A 235 -24.14 -5.10 -15.46
C PRO A 235 -23.15 -3.97 -15.78
N ASP A 236 -23.45 -3.12 -16.77
CA ASP A 236 -22.59 -1.99 -17.14
C ASP A 236 -22.57 -0.90 -16.07
N GLU A 237 -23.71 -0.65 -15.42
CA GLU A 237 -23.79 0.26 -14.27
C GLU A 237 -23.03 -0.31 -13.06
N LEU A 238 -23.10 -1.62 -12.80
CA LEU A 238 -22.29 -2.27 -11.76
C LEU A 238 -20.80 -2.09 -12.01
N ILE A 239 -20.33 -2.22 -13.25
CA ILE A 239 -18.94 -1.96 -13.62
C ILE A 239 -18.59 -0.48 -13.37
N SER A 240 -19.47 0.45 -13.74
CA SER A 240 -19.24 1.87 -13.51
C SER A 240 -19.13 2.22 -12.03
N ILE A 241 -20.06 1.73 -11.21
CA ILE A 241 -20.05 1.89 -9.76
C ILE A 241 -18.81 1.21 -9.16
N GLY A 242 -18.45 0.03 -9.66
CA GLY A 242 -17.28 -0.72 -9.28
C GLY A 242 -15.97 0.08 -9.42
N ARG A 243 -15.77 0.70 -10.59
CA ARG A 243 -14.61 1.56 -10.86
C ARG A 243 -14.45 2.70 -9.84
N ASP A 244 -15.56 3.26 -9.35
CA ASP A 244 -15.54 4.30 -8.31
C ASP A 244 -15.10 3.79 -6.94
N ILE A 245 -15.49 2.57 -6.57
CA ILE A 245 -15.06 1.96 -5.30
C ILE A 245 -13.59 1.57 -5.40
N GLU A 246 -13.20 0.93 -6.51
CA GLU A 246 -11.83 0.48 -6.76
C GLU A 246 -10.81 1.61 -6.62
N ARG A 247 -11.07 2.75 -7.27
CA ARG A 247 -10.14 3.89 -7.24
C ARG A 247 -9.95 4.44 -5.83
N ARG A 248 -11.04 4.60 -5.06
CA ARG A 248 -10.98 5.12 -3.68
C ARG A 248 -10.25 4.15 -2.75
N VAL A 249 -10.59 2.86 -2.83
CA VAL A 249 -9.98 1.80 -2.00
C VAL A 249 -8.49 1.68 -2.28
N LEU A 250 -8.09 1.68 -3.56
CA LEU A 250 -6.68 1.64 -3.92
C LEU A 250 -5.93 2.88 -3.43
N SER A 251 -6.44 4.08 -3.72
CA SER A 251 -5.81 5.34 -3.32
C SER A 251 -5.62 5.43 -1.80
N LYS A 252 -6.61 4.96 -1.02
CA LYS A 252 -6.49 4.89 0.44
C LYS A 252 -5.41 3.91 0.89
N ALA A 253 -5.37 2.70 0.33
CA ALA A 253 -4.33 1.71 0.65
C ALA A 253 -2.92 2.21 0.30
N VAL A 254 -2.75 2.86 -0.86
CA VAL A 254 -1.47 3.46 -1.27
C VAL A 254 -1.06 4.58 -0.31
N LYS A 255 -2.00 5.43 0.11
CA LYS A 255 -1.73 6.48 1.11
C LYS A 255 -1.30 5.91 2.46
N LEU A 256 -2.01 4.90 2.96
CA LEU A 256 -1.65 4.22 4.20
C LEU A 256 -0.24 3.62 4.12
N PHE A 257 0.13 3.03 2.97
CA PHE A 257 1.48 2.51 2.76
C PHE A 257 2.52 3.64 2.74
N ALA A 258 2.26 4.72 2.01
CA ALA A 258 3.14 5.88 1.89
C ALA A 258 3.46 6.51 3.26
N GLU A 259 2.47 6.54 4.14
CA GLU A 259 2.55 7.14 5.48
C GLU A 259 3.02 6.18 6.59
N ASP A 260 3.44 4.95 6.24
CA ASP A 260 3.92 3.92 7.20
C ASP A 260 2.85 3.50 8.23
N ARG A 261 1.59 3.47 7.80
CA ARG A 261 0.43 3.17 8.65
C ARG A 261 0.03 1.70 8.64
N ILE A 262 0.72 0.86 7.87
CA ILE A 262 0.38 -0.55 7.68
C ILE A 262 1.45 -1.44 8.33
N PHE A 263 1.05 -2.29 9.25
CA PHE A 263 1.88 -3.35 9.80
C PHE A 263 1.33 -4.71 9.39
N GLN A 264 2.19 -5.59 8.86
CA GLN A 264 1.80 -6.94 8.49
C GLN A 264 1.95 -7.89 9.68
N ALA A 265 0.88 -8.61 9.99
CA ALA A 265 0.78 -9.56 11.07
C ALA A 265 0.30 -10.91 10.52
N LYS A 266 1.23 -11.72 9.99
CA LYS A 266 0.93 -12.96 9.25
C LYS A 266 -0.02 -12.67 8.08
N ASN A 267 -1.25 -13.18 8.13
CA ASN A 267 -2.22 -13.12 7.03
C ASN A 267 -3.18 -11.91 7.14
N ARG A 268 -2.90 -10.96 8.04
CA ARG A 268 -3.72 -9.75 8.23
C ARG A 268 -2.83 -8.52 8.38
N THR A 269 -3.46 -7.35 8.35
CA THR A 269 -2.81 -6.08 8.59
C THR A 269 -3.33 -5.43 9.88
N ILE A 270 -2.49 -4.59 10.48
CA ILE A 270 -2.87 -3.63 11.52
C ILE A 270 -2.71 -2.25 10.88
N ILE A 271 -3.77 -1.44 10.90
CA ILE A 271 -3.84 -0.14 10.25
C ILE A 271 -3.97 0.96 11.30
N PHE A 272 -3.10 1.96 11.25
CA PHE A 272 -3.20 3.17 12.05
C PHE A 272 -3.85 4.30 11.25
N ASN A 273 -4.83 4.99 11.82
CA ASN A 273 -5.60 6.05 11.13
C ASN A 273 -4.99 7.43 11.36
#